data_AF-A0A9P0QLG1-F1
#
_entry.id   AF-A0A9P0QLG1-F1
#
_cell.length_a   1.000
_cell.length_b   1.000
_cell.length_c   1.000
_cell.angle_alpha   90.00
_cell.angle_beta   90.00
_cell.angle_gamma   90.00
#
_symmetry.space_group_name_H-M   'P 1'
#
loop_
_entity.id
_entity.type
_entity.pdbx_description
1 polymer ?
#
loop_
_entity_poly.entity_id
_entity_poly.type
_entity_poly.pdbx_seq_one_letter_code
_entity_poly.pdbx_strand_id
1 'polypeptide(L)'
;MIIGENSRALMEKLAKSNTSSLLPIWDQLTQQNGNHERLQALSSNSKPLPSSSIYYNFLKHLYPNSTLISSYATGDAIDPSKKYSKINHDNLFDAYQKLPSPRPLFMKPNHLEDLLKVFLERRDFKYGHPILNSKADVSRGRLIAVFKETLANRKKHVERCSSIMNDIRKADLPLSMGERNKLIAMSLFRDREDILEKVQLALDQQELHSRHVRALSQRGKSLNLTKFEWDGYQSLLQSFGEDISTETYNTILFAAIRHGNQKIVEDIYSRLFSDEPKGDRKSLGLFLEYFASQKKEERFIKLIEICSTYVKLDSQTLDIVIAGLLTFNDVELAESLVKSVYLECYDESCSASQNLVVYKILSVEDELIYRDMLYKYDKVSELLSGSNIPQFKLFPTENTFFKFIQYYTSNPGHIHKIGPLLSTMESQFKLPITSRIYKQLFQHTSTFENVQRLTMDLLKDYELSSHSSNEAVVEKLGSLPLTPKLKVLLQNSQNPVANLPSYLNNDRMSTVKLSKDLMNTIFEAYSRSFRSKQIDMVEKIQKLRGELQSKEAVLWGNVSSKSIDNLKEAKFLRKAYLIELLDIGFSVEDSD
;
A
#
# COMPACT_ATOMS: atom_id res chain seq x y z
N MET A 1 31.65 -26.58 -6.27
CA MET A 1 33.09 -26.26 -6.13
C MET A 1 33.58 -25.15 -7.06
N ILE A 2 32.94 -24.85 -8.20
CA ILE A 2 33.35 -23.76 -9.12
C ILE A 2 32.84 -22.36 -8.70
N ILE A 3 32.00 -22.25 -7.66
CA ILE A 3 31.38 -20.98 -7.22
C ILE A 3 32.27 -20.18 -6.22
N GLY A 4 33.33 -20.79 -5.66
CA GLY A 4 34.08 -20.23 -4.53
C GLY A 4 35.24 -19.27 -4.87
N GLU A 5 35.83 -19.36 -6.06
CA GLU A 5 37.05 -18.59 -6.40
C GLU A 5 36.77 -17.24 -7.07
N ASN A 6 35.64 -17.11 -7.79
CA ASN A 6 35.27 -15.86 -8.47
C ASN A 6 34.70 -14.78 -7.52
N SER A 7 34.19 -15.17 -6.35
CA SER A 7 33.61 -14.26 -5.36
C SER A 7 34.68 -13.46 -4.58
N ARG A 8 35.87 -14.02 -4.39
CA ARG A 8 36.94 -13.39 -3.59
C ARG A 8 37.68 -12.27 -4.35
N ALA A 9 37.91 -12.46 -5.65
CA ALA A 9 38.51 -11.45 -6.53
C ALA A 9 37.59 -10.25 -6.80
N LEU A 10 36.26 -10.46 -6.72
CA LEU A 10 35.26 -9.41 -6.80
C LEU A 10 35.29 -8.50 -5.56
N MET A 11 35.45 -9.10 -4.37
CA MET A 11 35.45 -8.40 -3.07
C MET A 11 36.67 -7.48 -2.86
N GLU A 12 37.85 -7.84 -3.37
CA GLU A 12 39.05 -6.98 -3.28
C GLU A 12 39.02 -5.74 -4.19
N LYS A 13 38.30 -5.80 -5.33
CA LYS A 13 38.10 -4.65 -6.22
C LYS A 13 37.07 -3.65 -5.67
N LEU A 14 36.15 -4.10 -4.83
CA LEU A 14 35.07 -3.28 -4.24
C LEU A 14 35.56 -2.33 -3.13
N ALA A 15 36.72 -2.58 -2.53
CA ALA A 15 37.21 -1.81 -1.38
C ALA A 15 37.94 -0.49 -1.74
N LYS A 16 38.13 -0.15 -3.03
CA LYS A 16 39.12 0.88 -3.44
C LYS A 16 38.62 2.12 -4.22
N SER A 17 37.33 2.36 -4.46
CA SER A 17 36.91 3.53 -5.28
C SER A 17 36.08 4.59 -4.56
N ASN A 18 36.68 5.77 -4.40
CA ASN A 18 36.13 7.00 -3.81
C ASN A 18 35.03 7.67 -4.66
N THR A 19 34.03 8.26 -3.98
CA THR A 19 32.86 8.96 -4.54
C THR A 19 32.93 10.48 -4.30
N SER A 20 33.12 11.31 -5.34
CA SER A 20 33.06 12.78 -5.16
C SER A 20 32.71 13.64 -6.40
N SER A 21 32.10 13.13 -7.48
CA SER A 21 31.91 13.95 -8.72
C SER A 21 30.53 13.93 -9.41
N LEU A 22 29.42 13.61 -8.71
CA LEU A 22 28.12 13.43 -9.40
C LEU A 22 27.21 14.68 -9.47
N LEU A 23 27.52 15.80 -8.80
CA LEU A 23 26.65 17.00 -8.69
C LEU A 23 26.11 17.61 -10.01
N PRO A 24 26.88 17.68 -11.12
CA PRO A 24 26.41 18.34 -12.36
C PRO A 24 25.39 17.52 -13.20
N ILE A 25 25.34 16.19 -13.01
CA ILE A 25 24.44 15.30 -13.75
C ILE A 25 22.99 15.42 -13.24
N TRP A 26 22.83 15.86 -11.99
CA TRP A 26 21.53 15.99 -11.33
C TRP A 26 20.64 17.10 -11.91
N ASP A 27 21.23 18.23 -12.33
CA ASP A 27 20.48 19.36 -12.90
C ASP A 27 20.03 19.12 -14.34
N GLN A 28 20.66 18.17 -15.05
CA GLN A 28 20.27 17.79 -16.41
C GLN A 28 19.11 16.78 -16.44
N LEU A 29 19.00 15.90 -15.44
CA LEU A 29 17.95 14.85 -15.38
C LEU A 29 16.55 15.39 -15.05
N THR A 30 16.44 16.55 -14.41
CA THR A 30 15.14 17.20 -14.10
C THR A 30 14.52 17.91 -15.32
N GLN A 31 15.30 18.15 -16.37
CA GLN A 31 14.87 18.93 -17.55
C GLN A 31 14.15 18.08 -18.63
N GLN A 32 14.19 16.75 -18.57
CA GLN A 32 13.57 15.86 -19.57
C GLN A 32 12.09 15.50 -19.32
N ASN A 33 11.34 16.34 -18.59
CA ASN A 33 9.92 16.09 -18.37
C ASN A 33 9.09 16.68 -19.53
N GLY A 34 8.23 15.88 -20.18
CA GLY A 34 7.30 16.36 -21.23
C GLY A 34 6.36 17.51 -20.81
N ASN A 35 6.30 17.81 -19.52
CA ASN A 35 5.68 19.02 -18.97
C ASN A 35 6.40 20.29 -19.45
N HIS A 36 7.74 20.28 -19.58
CA HIS A 36 8.51 21.44 -20.03
C HIS A 36 8.24 21.77 -21.50
N GLU A 37 8.20 20.77 -22.37
CA GLU A 37 7.84 20.93 -23.79
C GLU A 37 6.43 21.49 -23.96
N ARG A 38 5.46 21.01 -23.17
CA ARG A 38 4.09 21.54 -23.18
C ARG A 38 4.02 22.97 -22.68
N LEU A 39 4.73 23.31 -21.59
CA LEU A 39 4.79 24.66 -21.07
C LEU A 39 5.37 25.63 -22.11
N GLN A 40 6.41 25.22 -22.84
CA GLN A 40 6.97 25.98 -23.96
C GLN A 40 5.96 26.13 -25.11
N ALA A 41 5.32 25.03 -25.54
CA ALA A 41 4.34 25.05 -26.63
C ALA A 41 3.11 25.94 -26.30
N LEU A 42 2.61 25.87 -25.06
CA LEU A 42 1.51 26.72 -24.60
C LEU A 42 1.91 28.18 -24.48
N SER A 43 3.16 28.48 -24.09
CA SER A 43 3.64 29.86 -24.01
C SER A 43 3.72 30.49 -25.41
N SER A 44 4.09 29.71 -26.42
CA SER A 44 4.17 30.17 -27.83
C SER A 44 2.81 30.23 -28.54
N ASN A 45 1.86 29.33 -28.19
CA ASN A 45 0.58 29.18 -28.90
C ASN A 45 -0.65 29.60 -28.09
N SER A 46 -0.46 30.28 -26.95
CA SER A 46 -1.58 30.71 -26.10
C SER A 46 -2.52 31.67 -26.82
N LYS A 47 -3.83 31.43 -26.68
CA LYS A 47 -4.88 32.33 -27.16
C LYS A 47 -5.28 33.31 -26.04
N PRO A 48 -5.84 34.49 -26.39
CA PRO A 48 -6.37 35.39 -25.39
C PRO A 48 -7.39 34.67 -24.50
N LEU A 49 -7.27 34.91 -23.20
CA LEU A 49 -8.15 34.28 -22.22
C LEU A 49 -9.63 34.62 -22.53
N PRO A 50 -10.56 33.68 -22.28
CA PRO A 50 -11.97 33.93 -22.47
C PRO A 50 -12.46 35.00 -21.49
N SER A 51 -13.71 35.45 -21.66
CA SER A 51 -14.30 36.48 -20.80
C SER A 51 -14.07 36.18 -19.32
N SER A 52 -13.78 37.22 -18.54
CA SER A 52 -13.39 37.09 -17.14
C SER A 52 -14.39 36.27 -16.32
N SER A 53 -15.69 36.34 -16.64
CA SER A 53 -16.73 35.56 -15.95
C SER A 53 -16.63 34.04 -16.22
N ILE A 54 -16.38 33.64 -17.47
CA ILE A 54 -16.24 32.22 -17.85
C ILE A 54 -14.95 31.64 -17.25
N TYR A 55 -13.84 32.36 -17.41
CA TYR A 55 -12.55 31.89 -16.91
C TYR A 55 -12.52 31.85 -15.38
N TYR A 56 -13.06 32.87 -14.70
CA TYR A 56 -13.17 32.89 -13.25
C TYR A 56 -14.04 31.74 -12.71
N ASN A 57 -15.14 31.41 -13.39
CA ASN A 57 -15.97 30.29 -13.00
C ASN A 57 -15.21 28.95 -13.05
N PHE A 58 -14.37 28.75 -14.08
CA PHE A 58 -13.46 27.60 -14.14
C PHE A 58 -12.48 27.59 -12.95
N LEU A 59 -11.79 28.72 -12.68
CA LEU A 59 -10.83 28.81 -11.58
C LEU A 59 -11.46 28.59 -10.21
N LYS A 60 -12.70 29.07 -9.99
CA LYS A 60 -13.46 28.86 -8.75
C LYS A 60 -13.64 27.36 -8.45
N HIS A 61 -13.85 26.55 -9.49
CA HIS A 61 -14.01 25.10 -9.34
C HIS A 61 -12.67 24.35 -9.26
N LEU A 62 -11.61 24.87 -9.89
CA LEU A 62 -10.26 24.31 -9.79
C LEU A 62 -9.63 24.59 -8.42
N TYR A 63 -9.96 25.73 -7.81
CA TYR A 63 -9.43 26.20 -6.53
C TYR A 63 -10.56 26.58 -5.55
N PRO A 64 -11.33 25.61 -5.03
CA PRO A 64 -12.51 25.89 -4.19
C PRO A 64 -12.18 26.51 -2.81
N ASN A 65 -10.93 26.42 -2.34
CA ASN A 65 -10.48 26.95 -1.04
C ASN A 65 -9.63 28.24 -1.22
N SER A 66 -10.18 29.28 -1.83
CA SER A 66 -9.44 30.51 -2.15
C SER A 66 -9.05 31.38 -0.93
N THR A 67 -9.45 31.04 0.30
CA THR A 67 -8.97 31.71 1.52
C THR A 67 -7.52 31.39 1.87
N LEU A 68 -6.89 30.42 1.21
CA LEU A 68 -5.46 30.11 1.34
C LEU A 68 -4.56 31.06 0.52
N ILE A 69 -5.12 32.04 -0.20
CA ILE A 69 -4.32 33.05 -0.93
C ILE A 69 -3.52 33.93 0.05
N SER A 70 -4.01 34.17 1.28
CA SER A 70 -3.25 34.95 2.29
C SER A 70 -2.07 34.18 2.90
N SER A 71 -2.12 32.85 2.95
CA SER A 71 -1.01 32.01 3.46
C SER A 71 0.15 31.86 2.47
N TYR A 72 -0.04 32.21 1.19
CA TYR A 72 1.08 32.36 0.26
C TYR A 72 1.95 33.59 0.58
N ALA A 73 1.44 34.54 1.38
CA ALA A 73 2.20 35.71 1.83
C ALA A 73 3.02 35.44 3.11
N THR A 74 2.75 34.36 3.85
CA THR A 74 3.41 34.07 5.15
C THR A 74 4.44 32.94 5.11
N GLY A 75 4.67 32.31 3.95
CA GLY A 75 5.76 31.32 3.79
C GLY A 75 5.51 29.95 4.45
N ASP A 76 4.31 29.69 4.96
CA ASP A 76 3.97 28.37 5.50
C ASP A 76 3.74 27.36 4.37
N ALA A 77 4.49 26.25 4.41
CA ALA A 77 4.34 25.14 3.47
C ALA A 77 2.95 24.49 3.63
N ILE A 78 1.99 24.87 2.77
CA ILE A 78 0.68 24.24 2.72
C ILE A 78 0.87 22.82 2.16
N ASP A 79 0.41 21.82 2.92
CA ASP A 79 0.29 20.43 2.45
C ASP A 79 -0.51 20.38 1.12
N PRO A 80 0.10 19.94 0.00
CA PRO A 80 -0.54 19.84 -1.31
C PRO A 80 -1.84 19.03 -1.29
N SER A 81 -2.00 18.12 -0.31
CA SER A 81 -3.20 17.30 -0.13
C SER A 81 -4.45 18.14 0.21
N LYS A 82 -4.27 19.30 0.85
CA LYS A 82 -5.37 20.21 1.25
C LYS A 82 -5.83 21.12 0.11
N LYS A 83 -4.95 21.45 -0.85
CA LYS A 83 -5.24 22.32 -2.01
C LYS A 83 -6.41 21.78 -2.85
N TYR A 84 -6.52 20.46 -3.01
CA TYR A 84 -7.51 19.82 -3.88
C TYR A 84 -8.60 19.04 -3.11
N SER A 85 -8.62 19.12 -1.78
CA SER A 85 -9.44 18.28 -0.88
C SER A 85 -10.97 18.46 -0.98
N LYS A 86 -11.47 19.45 -1.74
CA LYS A 86 -12.91 19.75 -1.89
C LYS A 86 -13.35 19.95 -3.35
N ILE A 87 -12.58 19.47 -4.32
CA ILE A 87 -12.95 19.65 -5.73
C ILE A 87 -14.16 18.77 -6.06
N ASN A 88 -15.19 19.40 -6.61
CA ASN A 88 -16.27 18.69 -7.29
C ASN A 88 -15.90 18.52 -8.77
N HIS A 89 -15.46 17.32 -9.14
CA HIS A 89 -15.01 16.99 -10.51
C HIS A 89 -16.10 17.16 -11.56
N ASP A 90 -17.38 17.05 -11.20
CA ASP A 90 -18.51 17.25 -12.10
C ASP A 90 -18.59 18.72 -12.50
N ASN A 91 -18.69 19.60 -11.49
CA ASN A 91 -18.77 21.04 -11.70
C ASN A 91 -17.51 21.60 -12.38
N LEU A 92 -16.33 21.06 -12.02
CA LEU A 92 -15.07 21.46 -12.66
C LEU A 92 -15.03 21.06 -14.13
N PHE A 93 -15.47 19.85 -14.48
CA PHE A 93 -15.53 19.42 -15.87
C PHE A 93 -16.54 20.24 -16.67
N ASP A 94 -17.71 20.54 -16.10
CA ASP A 94 -18.73 21.37 -16.76
C ASP A 94 -18.24 22.81 -16.97
N ALA A 95 -17.48 23.35 -16.02
CA ALA A 95 -16.85 24.67 -16.18
C ALA A 95 -15.73 24.64 -17.23
N TYR A 96 -14.93 23.57 -17.28
CA TYR A 96 -13.95 23.35 -18.34
C TYR A 96 -14.62 23.26 -19.71
N GLN A 97 -15.72 22.53 -19.83
CA GLN A 97 -16.48 22.36 -21.07
C GLN A 97 -16.96 23.70 -21.68
N LYS A 98 -17.20 24.71 -20.84
CA LYS A 98 -17.60 26.07 -21.24
C LYS A 98 -16.46 26.93 -21.81
N LEU A 99 -15.20 26.52 -21.67
CA LEU A 99 -14.08 27.19 -22.32
C LEU A 99 -14.15 27.00 -23.84
N PRO A 100 -13.68 27.96 -24.66
CA PRO A 100 -13.67 27.81 -26.10
C PRO A 100 -12.79 26.64 -26.55
N SER A 101 -13.15 25.95 -27.63
CA SER A 101 -12.39 24.82 -28.16
C SER A 101 -11.27 25.27 -29.12
N PRO A 102 -10.08 24.64 -29.12
CA PRO A 102 -9.62 23.62 -28.17
C PRO A 102 -9.21 24.25 -26.83
N ARG A 103 -9.80 23.74 -25.75
CA ARG A 103 -9.83 24.36 -24.42
C ARG A 103 -8.45 24.63 -23.81
N PRO A 104 -7.44 23.74 -23.95
CA PRO A 104 -6.11 23.97 -23.41
C PRO A 104 -5.46 25.28 -23.88
N LEU A 105 -5.76 25.76 -25.10
CA LEU A 105 -5.17 27.00 -25.63
C LEU A 105 -5.71 28.27 -24.95
N PHE A 106 -6.86 28.17 -24.28
CA PHE A 106 -7.55 29.29 -23.60
C PHE A 106 -7.32 29.27 -22.09
N MET A 107 -6.27 28.56 -21.64
CA MET A 107 -5.91 28.39 -20.24
C MET A 107 -4.46 28.78 -20.00
N LYS A 108 -4.16 29.26 -18.78
CA LYS A 108 -2.77 29.42 -18.36
C LYS A 108 -2.11 28.04 -18.22
N PRO A 109 -0.83 27.88 -18.59
CA PRO A 109 -0.16 26.58 -18.57
C PRO A 109 -0.22 25.87 -17.21
N ASN A 110 0.06 26.60 -16.12
CA ASN A 110 0.00 26.05 -14.76
C ASN A 110 -1.39 25.52 -14.37
N HIS A 111 -2.47 26.11 -14.90
CA HIS A 111 -3.84 25.66 -14.61
C HIS A 111 -4.20 24.40 -15.38
N LEU A 112 -3.62 24.18 -16.57
CA LEU A 112 -3.77 22.93 -17.30
C LEU A 112 -3.07 21.79 -16.56
N GLU A 113 -1.86 22.01 -16.05
CA GLU A 113 -1.15 21.02 -15.25
C GLU A 113 -1.90 20.69 -13.95
N ASP A 114 -2.41 21.72 -13.25
CA ASP A 114 -3.25 21.53 -12.07
C ASP A 114 -4.53 20.75 -12.40
N LEU A 115 -5.19 21.05 -13.53
CA LEU A 115 -6.37 20.31 -14.00
C LEU A 115 -6.05 18.83 -14.23
N LEU A 116 -4.96 18.54 -14.96
CA LEU A 116 -4.53 17.18 -15.26
C LEU A 116 -4.21 16.42 -13.98
N LYS A 117 -3.51 17.03 -13.04
CA LYS A 117 -3.22 16.43 -11.73
C LYS A 117 -4.51 16.06 -10.99
N VAL A 118 -5.48 16.98 -10.94
CA VAL A 118 -6.77 16.79 -10.25
C VAL A 118 -7.60 15.65 -10.85
N PHE A 119 -7.60 15.50 -12.18
CA PHE A 119 -8.37 14.45 -12.85
C PHE A 119 -7.65 13.09 -12.86
N LEU A 120 -6.33 13.07 -13.07
CA LEU A 120 -5.58 11.82 -13.19
C LEU A 120 -5.19 11.21 -11.83
N GLU A 121 -5.15 11.98 -10.75
CA GLU A 121 -4.73 11.51 -9.42
C GLU A 121 -5.91 11.38 -8.43
N ARG A 122 -7.12 11.20 -8.97
CA ARG A 122 -8.35 11.14 -8.18
C ARG A 122 -8.36 9.91 -7.25
N ARG A 123 -8.27 10.14 -5.93
CA ARG A 123 -8.10 9.08 -4.92
C ARG A 123 -9.27 8.10 -4.84
N ASP A 124 -10.51 8.60 -4.87
CA ASP A 124 -11.74 7.80 -4.81
C ASP A 124 -11.91 6.87 -6.02
N PHE A 125 -11.28 7.18 -7.16
CA PHE A 125 -11.21 6.28 -8.31
C PHE A 125 -10.50 4.96 -7.92
N LYS A 126 -9.32 5.06 -7.30
CA LYS A 126 -8.47 3.91 -6.93
C LYS A 126 -9.01 3.14 -5.73
N TYR A 127 -9.44 3.82 -4.68
CA TYR A 127 -9.85 3.17 -3.43
C TYR A 127 -11.35 2.90 -3.34
N GLY A 128 -12.18 3.47 -4.23
CA GLY A 128 -13.63 3.27 -4.23
C GLY A 128 -14.32 3.74 -2.94
N HIS A 129 -15.58 3.39 -2.78
CA HIS A 129 -16.36 3.73 -1.60
C HIS A 129 -15.89 2.93 -0.36
N PRO A 130 -15.73 3.53 0.84
CA PRO A 130 -15.24 2.84 2.04
C PRO A 130 -16.00 1.55 2.40
N ILE A 131 -17.30 1.52 2.12
CA ILE A 131 -18.17 0.34 2.28
C ILE A 131 -17.64 -0.90 1.54
N LEU A 132 -17.07 -0.73 0.34
CA LEU A 132 -16.55 -1.84 -0.46
C LEU A 132 -15.31 -2.47 0.19
N ASN A 133 -14.48 -1.64 0.84
CA ASN A 133 -13.29 -2.10 1.56
C ASN A 133 -13.56 -2.48 3.02
N SER A 134 -14.74 -2.17 3.54
CA SER A 134 -15.10 -2.45 4.92
C SER A 134 -15.40 -3.94 5.10
N LYS A 135 -14.89 -4.52 6.20
CA LYS A 135 -15.31 -5.86 6.67
C LYS A 135 -16.57 -5.83 7.53
N ALA A 136 -17.15 -4.65 7.76
CA ALA A 136 -18.39 -4.56 8.51
C ALA A 136 -19.55 -5.23 7.76
N ASP A 137 -20.50 -5.78 8.51
CA ASP A 137 -21.76 -6.26 7.98
C ASP A 137 -22.56 -5.10 7.40
N VAL A 138 -22.53 -5.02 6.06
CA VAL A 138 -23.32 -4.06 5.30
C VAL A 138 -24.42 -4.84 4.60
N SER A 139 -25.66 -4.33 4.68
CA SER A 139 -26.80 -4.93 3.99
C SER A 139 -26.48 -5.17 2.51
N ARG A 140 -26.74 -6.38 2.02
CA ARG A 140 -26.42 -6.85 0.66
C ARG A 140 -26.87 -5.87 -0.44
N GLY A 141 -28.12 -5.40 -0.35
CA GLY A 141 -28.68 -4.45 -1.32
C GLY A 141 -27.91 -3.13 -1.38
N ARG A 142 -27.46 -2.61 -0.22
CA ARG A 142 -26.62 -1.40 -0.15
C ARG A 142 -25.24 -1.64 -0.74
N LEU A 143 -24.64 -2.82 -0.50
CA LEU A 143 -23.33 -3.17 -1.08
C LEU A 143 -23.39 -3.15 -2.62
N ILE A 144 -24.41 -3.80 -3.20
CA ILE A 144 -24.61 -3.88 -4.65
C ILE A 144 -24.89 -2.50 -5.25
N ALA A 145 -25.76 -1.71 -4.61
CA ALA A 145 -26.07 -0.35 -5.07
C ALA A 145 -24.82 0.53 -5.10
N VAL A 146 -24.05 0.55 -4.01
CA VAL A 146 -22.79 1.31 -3.91
C VAL A 146 -21.77 0.84 -4.94
N PHE A 147 -21.68 -0.48 -5.21
CA PHE A 147 -20.78 -1.00 -6.23
C PHE A 147 -21.17 -0.53 -7.63
N LYS A 148 -22.45 -0.62 -8.02
CA LYS A 148 -22.94 -0.14 -9.32
C LYS A 148 -22.75 1.36 -9.50
N GLU A 149 -23.02 2.14 -8.46
CA GLU A 149 -22.77 3.58 -8.45
C GLU A 149 -21.28 3.89 -8.64
N THR A 150 -20.40 3.15 -7.95
CA THR A 150 -18.95 3.30 -8.09
C THR A 150 -18.49 3.01 -9.52
N LEU A 151 -19.00 1.94 -10.16
CA LEU A 151 -18.68 1.64 -11.56
C LEU A 151 -19.17 2.74 -12.51
N ALA A 152 -20.39 3.25 -12.33
CA ALA A 152 -20.92 4.34 -13.14
C ALA A 152 -20.10 5.62 -13.01
N ASN A 153 -19.72 5.97 -11.77
CA ASN A 153 -18.89 7.14 -11.48
C ASN A 153 -17.49 7.02 -12.08
N ARG A 154 -16.87 5.83 -12.01
CA ARG A 154 -15.58 5.57 -12.66
C ARG A 154 -15.66 5.69 -14.17
N LYS A 155 -16.69 5.11 -14.81
CA LYS A 155 -16.91 5.22 -16.25
C LYS A 155 -17.03 6.69 -16.68
N LYS A 156 -17.89 7.46 -15.99
CA LYS A 156 -18.05 8.91 -16.22
C LYS A 156 -16.72 9.66 -16.05
N HIS A 157 -15.92 9.30 -15.06
CA HIS A 157 -14.61 9.90 -14.82
C HIS A 157 -13.61 9.60 -15.94
N VAL A 158 -13.54 8.35 -16.42
CA VAL A 158 -12.69 7.98 -17.57
C VAL A 158 -13.09 8.74 -18.83
N GLU A 159 -14.39 8.86 -19.11
CA GLU A 159 -14.90 9.62 -20.26
C GLU A 159 -14.46 11.09 -20.22
N ARG A 160 -14.48 11.71 -19.03
CA ARG A 160 -13.99 13.08 -18.83
C ARG A 160 -12.50 13.20 -19.06
N CYS A 161 -11.71 12.30 -18.49
CA CYS A 161 -10.27 12.27 -18.72
C CYS A 161 -9.95 12.10 -20.20
N SER A 162 -10.61 11.18 -20.90
CA SER A 162 -10.47 11.00 -22.35
C SER A 162 -10.85 12.25 -23.12
N SER A 163 -11.91 12.96 -22.73
CA SER A 163 -12.30 14.25 -23.34
C SER A 163 -11.21 15.31 -23.18
N ILE A 164 -10.63 15.44 -21.98
CA ILE A 164 -9.54 16.40 -21.72
C ILE A 164 -8.32 16.04 -22.58
N MET A 165 -7.94 14.76 -22.63
CA MET A 165 -6.80 14.30 -23.43
C MET A 165 -7.00 14.51 -24.94
N ASN A 166 -8.22 14.31 -25.44
CA ASN A 166 -8.56 14.58 -26.83
C ASN A 166 -8.52 16.07 -27.15
N ASP A 167 -8.91 16.94 -26.22
CA ASP A 167 -8.78 18.39 -26.40
C ASP A 167 -7.31 18.84 -26.42
N ILE A 168 -6.43 18.21 -25.64
CA ILE A 168 -4.98 18.44 -25.68
C ILE A 168 -4.40 18.01 -27.03
N ARG A 169 -4.80 16.85 -27.55
CA ARG A 169 -4.40 16.41 -28.90
C ARG A 169 -4.90 17.36 -29.99
N LYS A 170 -6.14 17.83 -29.90
CA LYS A 170 -6.70 18.83 -30.84
C LYS A 170 -6.02 20.19 -30.76
N ALA A 171 -5.45 20.54 -29.61
CA ALA A 171 -4.61 21.71 -29.42
C ALA A 171 -3.18 21.51 -29.93
N ASP A 172 -2.86 20.34 -30.47
CA ASP A 172 -1.52 19.94 -30.91
C ASP A 172 -0.47 20.05 -29.80
N LEU A 173 -0.87 19.72 -28.57
CA LEU A 173 -0.02 19.75 -27.39
C LEU A 173 0.48 18.34 -27.05
N PRO A 174 1.76 18.18 -26.65
CA PRO A 174 2.32 16.87 -26.34
C PRO A 174 1.69 16.30 -25.06
N LEU A 175 1.34 15.02 -25.11
CA LEU A 175 0.92 14.22 -23.94
C LEU A 175 2.09 13.41 -23.41
N SER A 176 2.36 13.50 -22.11
CA SER A 176 3.43 12.75 -21.48
C SER A 176 3.10 11.25 -21.39
N MET A 177 4.10 10.39 -21.38
CA MET A 177 3.90 8.94 -21.24
C MET A 177 3.17 8.58 -19.95
N GLY A 178 3.51 9.25 -18.83
CA GLY A 178 2.83 9.04 -17.55
C GLY A 178 1.34 9.37 -17.60
N GLU A 179 0.92 10.41 -18.33
CA GLU A 179 -0.50 10.74 -18.51
C GLU A 179 -1.25 9.69 -19.35
N ARG A 180 -0.63 9.22 -20.44
CA ARG A 180 -1.17 8.14 -21.28
C ARG A 180 -1.33 6.86 -20.47
N ASN A 181 -0.31 6.50 -19.71
CA ASN A 181 -0.32 5.32 -18.83
C ASN A 181 -1.38 5.43 -17.74
N LYS A 182 -1.54 6.59 -17.09
CA LYS A 182 -2.63 6.82 -16.13
C LYS A 182 -4.01 6.64 -16.76
N LEU A 183 -4.22 7.14 -17.99
CA LEU A 183 -5.49 6.95 -18.69
C LEU A 183 -5.75 5.47 -19.03
N ILE A 184 -4.75 4.72 -19.47
CA ILE A 184 -4.85 3.28 -19.71
C ILE A 184 -5.20 2.56 -18.41
N ALA A 185 -4.47 2.83 -17.33
CA ALA A 185 -4.70 2.23 -16.02
C ALA A 185 -6.12 2.48 -15.50
N MET A 186 -6.65 3.70 -15.71
CA MET A 186 -8.03 4.02 -15.34
C MET A 186 -9.05 3.32 -16.26
N SER A 187 -8.79 3.26 -17.56
CA SER A 187 -9.71 2.65 -18.55
C SER A 187 -9.82 1.14 -18.36
N LEU A 188 -8.73 0.47 -18.00
CA LEU A 188 -8.66 -0.96 -17.74
C LEU A 188 -8.80 -1.31 -16.25
N PHE A 189 -9.24 -0.36 -15.42
CA PHE A 189 -9.33 -0.57 -13.98
C PHE A 189 -10.28 -1.72 -13.64
N ARG A 190 -9.81 -2.62 -12.77
CA ARG A 190 -10.59 -3.71 -12.18
C ARG A 190 -10.36 -3.72 -10.67
N ASP A 191 -11.43 -3.84 -9.90
CA ASP A 191 -11.34 -3.97 -8.45
C ASP A 191 -10.63 -5.26 -8.04
N ARG A 192 -10.21 -5.32 -6.77
CA ARG A 192 -9.56 -6.49 -6.19
C ARG A 192 -10.53 -7.67 -6.12
N GLU A 193 -9.99 -8.88 -6.27
CA GLU A 193 -10.80 -10.11 -6.32
C GLU A 193 -11.64 -10.30 -5.04
N ASP A 194 -11.10 -9.96 -3.87
CA ASP A 194 -11.83 -10.01 -2.58
C ASP A 194 -13.09 -9.12 -2.57
N ILE A 195 -13.05 -7.97 -3.23
CA ILE A 195 -14.22 -7.08 -3.38
C ILE A 195 -15.22 -7.68 -4.38
N LEU A 196 -14.72 -8.20 -5.50
CA LEU A 196 -15.56 -8.79 -6.54
C LEU A 196 -16.30 -10.02 -6.02
N GLU A 197 -15.61 -10.92 -5.31
CA GLU A 197 -16.20 -12.08 -4.64
C GLU A 197 -17.26 -11.66 -3.62
N LYS A 198 -16.96 -10.66 -2.78
CA LYS A 198 -17.93 -10.15 -1.79
C LYS A 198 -19.20 -9.62 -2.43
N VAL A 199 -19.09 -8.91 -3.56
CA VAL A 199 -20.25 -8.39 -4.30
C VAL A 199 -20.99 -9.52 -5.01
N GLN A 200 -20.29 -10.49 -5.59
CA GLN A 200 -20.89 -11.64 -6.26
C GLN A 200 -21.71 -12.49 -5.27
N LEU A 201 -21.14 -12.79 -4.09
CA LEU A 201 -21.86 -13.48 -3.02
C LEU A 201 -23.12 -12.74 -2.58
N ALA A 202 -23.08 -11.41 -2.53
CA ALA A 202 -24.25 -10.61 -2.20
C ALA A 202 -25.34 -10.68 -3.30
N LEU A 203 -24.95 -10.75 -4.58
CA LEU A 203 -25.86 -10.92 -5.72
C LEU A 203 -26.51 -12.31 -5.69
N ASP A 204 -25.71 -13.36 -5.58
CA ASP A 204 -26.18 -14.76 -5.59
C ASP A 204 -27.19 -15.01 -4.45
N GLN A 205 -26.89 -14.48 -3.26
CA GLN A 205 -27.77 -14.59 -2.09
C GLN A 205 -29.08 -13.79 -2.22
N GLN A 206 -29.06 -12.68 -2.97
CA GLN A 206 -30.27 -11.90 -3.25
C GLN A 206 -31.21 -12.64 -4.22
N GLU A 207 -30.65 -13.34 -5.20
CA GLU A 207 -31.41 -14.17 -6.16
C GLU A 207 -32.06 -15.39 -5.49
N LEU A 208 -31.37 -16.01 -4.52
CA LEU A 208 -31.89 -17.15 -3.75
C LEU A 208 -33.11 -16.79 -2.86
N HIS A 209 -33.16 -15.58 -2.30
CA HIS A 209 -34.23 -15.15 -1.39
C HIS A 209 -35.51 -14.68 -2.08
N SER A 210 -35.53 -14.57 -3.42
CA SER A 210 -36.66 -13.97 -4.13
C SER A 210 -37.24 -14.90 -5.20
N ARG A 211 -37.98 -15.94 -4.77
CA ARG A 211 -38.80 -16.80 -5.66
C ARG A 211 -39.83 -16.01 -6.50
N HIS A 212 -40.22 -14.80 -6.08
CA HIS A 212 -41.11 -13.90 -6.83
C HIS A 212 -40.40 -12.98 -7.85
N VAL A 213 -39.06 -12.93 -7.88
CA VAL A 213 -38.28 -12.01 -8.74
C VAL A 213 -37.68 -12.72 -9.95
N ARG A 214 -38.04 -14.00 -10.20
CA ARG A 214 -37.68 -14.72 -11.45
C ARG A 214 -38.20 -14.04 -12.73
N ALA A 215 -39.28 -13.25 -12.63
CA ALA A 215 -39.82 -12.48 -13.75
C ALA A 215 -39.06 -11.16 -14.01
N LEU A 216 -38.28 -10.65 -13.05
CA LEU A 216 -37.48 -9.41 -13.19
C LEU A 216 -35.98 -9.69 -13.39
N SER A 217 -35.51 -10.91 -13.14
CA SER A 217 -34.10 -11.32 -13.26
C SER A 217 -33.63 -11.51 -14.71
N GLN A 218 -34.52 -11.45 -15.71
CA GLN A 218 -34.08 -11.27 -17.11
C GLN A 218 -33.45 -9.88 -17.38
N ARG A 219 -33.53 -8.94 -16.42
CA ARG A 219 -32.79 -7.65 -16.44
C ARG A 219 -31.57 -7.62 -15.51
N GLY A 220 -31.31 -8.69 -14.75
CA GLY A 220 -30.11 -8.86 -13.94
C GLY A 220 -28.91 -9.23 -14.80
N LYS A 221 -28.53 -8.35 -15.75
CA LYS A 221 -27.29 -8.49 -16.51
C LYS A 221 -26.14 -8.62 -15.51
N SER A 222 -25.28 -9.62 -15.75
CA SER A 222 -23.92 -9.74 -15.21
C SER A 222 -23.35 -8.37 -14.87
N LEU A 223 -22.62 -8.26 -13.75
CA LEU A 223 -21.79 -7.07 -13.48
C LEU A 223 -21.04 -6.76 -14.78
N ASN A 224 -21.41 -5.69 -15.49
CA ASN A 224 -20.82 -5.29 -16.76
C ASN A 224 -19.43 -4.70 -16.46
N LEU A 225 -18.55 -5.54 -15.94
CA LEU A 225 -17.17 -5.23 -15.66
C LEU A 225 -16.47 -5.07 -17.00
N THR A 226 -15.64 -4.04 -17.11
CA THR A 226 -14.74 -3.89 -18.24
C THR A 226 -13.92 -5.17 -18.36
N LYS A 227 -13.87 -5.78 -19.54
CA LYS A 227 -13.00 -6.91 -19.83
C LYS A 227 -11.81 -6.42 -20.62
N PHE A 228 -10.61 -6.90 -20.28
CA PHE A 228 -9.42 -6.65 -21.08
C PHE A 228 -9.07 -7.89 -21.90
N GLU A 229 -9.53 -7.90 -23.14
CA GLU A 229 -9.42 -9.01 -24.09
C GLU A 229 -8.29 -8.79 -25.12
N TRP A 230 -7.94 -9.85 -25.85
CA TRP A 230 -6.82 -9.84 -26.81
C TRP A 230 -6.98 -8.76 -27.89
N ASP A 231 -8.18 -8.56 -28.42
CA ASP A 231 -8.42 -7.57 -29.48
C ASP A 231 -8.22 -6.13 -28.98
N GLY A 232 -8.61 -5.87 -27.73
CA GLY A 232 -8.36 -4.59 -27.05
C GLY A 232 -6.87 -4.36 -26.81
N TYR A 233 -6.12 -5.42 -26.48
CA TYR A 233 -4.67 -5.37 -26.37
C TYR A 233 -3.99 -5.05 -27.71
N GLN A 234 -4.35 -5.74 -28.78
CA GLN A 234 -3.79 -5.51 -30.12
C GLN A 234 -4.08 -4.08 -30.62
N SER A 235 -5.31 -3.60 -30.42
CA SER A 235 -5.71 -2.23 -30.76
C SER A 235 -4.90 -1.19 -29.97
N LEU A 236 -4.62 -1.47 -28.69
CA LEU A 236 -3.79 -0.61 -27.86
C LEU A 236 -2.34 -0.59 -28.36
N LEU A 237 -1.73 -1.74 -28.65
CA LEU A 237 -0.37 -1.80 -29.22
C LEU A 237 -0.26 -0.98 -30.51
N GLN A 238 -1.21 -1.16 -31.44
CA GLN A 238 -1.25 -0.41 -32.69
C GLN A 238 -1.30 1.10 -32.48
N SER A 239 -1.95 1.58 -31.42
CA SER A 239 -2.04 3.01 -31.13
C SER A 239 -0.71 3.65 -30.68
N PHE A 240 0.25 2.85 -30.23
CA PHE A 240 1.59 3.32 -29.83
C PHE A 240 2.65 3.13 -30.93
N GLY A 241 2.37 2.33 -31.96
CA GLY A 241 3.34 2.03 -33.03
C GLY A 241 4.38 0.98 -32.60
N GLU A 242 5.58 1.04 -33.17
CA GLU A 242 6.64 0.03 -32.97
C GLU A 242 7.40 0.21 -31.65
N ASP A 243 7.54 1.45 -31.14
CA ASP A 243 8.29 1.76 -29.92
C ASP A 243 7.39 1.99 -28.70
N ILE A 244 7.10 0.91 -27.97
CA ILE A 244 6.35 0.94 -26.72
C ILE A 244 7.33 0.93 -25.55
N SER A 245 7.23 1.95 -24.68
CA SER A 245 8.08 2.02 -23.49
C SER A 245 7.78 0.91 -22.49
N THR A 246 8.80 0.47 -21.74
CA THR A 246 8.66 -0.52 -20.66
C THR A 246 7.64 -0.10 -19.60
N GLU A 247 7.50 1.19 -19.31
CA GLU A 247 6.48 1.71 -18.38
C GLU A 247 5.04 1.46 -18.88
N THR A 248 4.84 1.55 -20.20
CA THR A 248 3.56 1.25 -20.84
C THR A 248 3.27 -0.23 -20.76
N TYR A 249 4.25 -1.09 -21.07
CA TYR A 249 4.12 -2.53 -20.87
C TYR A 249 3.79 -2.90 -19.44
N ASN A 250 4.43 -2.27 -18.45
CA ASN A 250 4.12 -2.46 -17.02
C ASN A 250 2.66 -2.13 -16.68
N THR A 251 2.13 -1.06 -17.27
CA THR A 251 0.74 -0.65 -17.06
C THR A 251 -0.23 -1.66 -17.65
N ILE A 252 0.04 -2.11 -18.87
CA ILE A 252 -0.77 -3.12 -19.57
C ILE A 252 -0.67 -4.48 -18.88
N LEU A 253 0.54 -4.90 -18.46
CA LEU A 253 0.80 -6.14 -17.76
C LEU A 253 0.04 -6.18 -16.43
N PHE A 254 0.08 -5.11 -15.65
CA PHE A 254 -0.68 -5.03 -14.41
C PHE A 254 -2.18 -5.18 -14.66
N ALA A 255 -2.71 -4.57 -15.73
CA ALA A 255 -4.11 -4.76 -16.13
C ALA A 255 -4.37 -6.21 -16.56
N ALA A 256 -3.52 -6.80 -17.41
CA ALA A 256 -3.67 -8.18 -17.87
C ALA A 256 -3.72 -9.19 -16.73
N ILE A 257 -2.81 -9.05 -15.74
CA ILE A 257 -2.78 -9.88 -14.53
C ILE A 257 -4.09 -9.71 -13.75
N ARG A 258 -4.54 -8.47 -13.51
CA ARG A 258 -5.80 -8.18 -12.81
C ARG A 258 -7.02 -8.76 -13.50
N HIS A 259 -7.00 -8.80 -14.84
CA HIS A 259 -8.08 -9.35 -15.64
C HIS A 259 -7.99 -10.88 -15.83
N GLY A 260 -6.91 -11.52 -15.38
CA GLY A 260 -6.67 -12.95 -15.56
C GLY A 260 -6.40 -13.35 -17.01
N ASN A 261 -5.93 -12.43 -17.85
CA ASN A 261 -5.70 -12.71 -19.28
C ASN A 261 -4.27 -13.21 -19.54
N GLN A 262 -4.09 -14.52 -19.38
CA GLN A 262 -2.78 -15.18 -19.54
C GLN A 262 -2.16 -14.96 -20.92
N LYS A 263 -2.94 -14.90 -22.01
CA LYS A 263 -2.40 -14.74 -23.36
C LYS A 263 -1.61 -13.43 -23.51
N ILE A 264 -2.15 -12.35 -22.96
CA ILE A 264 -1.49 -11.03 -22.96
C ILE A 264 -0.24 -11.06 -22.09
N VAL A 265 -0.31 -11.70 -20.92
CA VAL A 265 0.84 -11.81 -20.00
C VAL A 265 2.01 -12.54 -20.67
N GLU A 266 1.75 -13.66 -21.35
CA GLU A 266 2.80 -14.42 -22.05
C GLU A 266 3.36 -13.67 -23.27
N ASP A 267 2.53 -12.93 -24.02
CA ASP A 267 3.01 -12.08 -25.12
C ASP A 267 3.95 -10.98 -24.61
N ILE A 268 3.55 -10.25 -23.56
CA ILE A 268 4.41 -9.21 -22.95
C ILE A 268 5.69 -9.83 -22.38
N TYR A 269 5.61 -11.01 -21.76
CA TYR A 269 6.80 -11.71 -21.26
C TYR A 269 7.78 -11.99 -22.41
N SER A 270 7.28 -12.50 -23.53
CA SER A 270 8.11 -12.78 -24.70
C SER A 270 8.75 -11.51 -25.27
N ARG A 271 8.03 -10.38 -25.31
CA ARG A 271 8.57 -9.11 -25.81
C ARG A 271 9.65 -8.50 -24.92
N LEU A 272 9.58 -8.74 -23.61
CA LEU A 272 10.48 -8.15 -22.63
C LEU A 272 11.67 -9.05 -22.23
N PHE A 273 11.56 -10.37 -22.38
CA PHE A 273 12.52 -11.34 -21.78
C PHE A 273 12.88 -12.56 -22.65
N SER A 274 12.59 -12.56 -23.96
CA SER A 274 12.93 -13.71 -24.83
C SER A 274 14.40 -13.77 -25.23
N ASP A 275 14.87 -12.82 -26.06
CA ASP A 275 16.20 -12.86 -26.67
C ASP A 275 17.16 -11.82 -26.06
N GLU A 276 16.68 -10.58 -25.91
CA GLU A 276 17.38 -9.51 -25.21
C GLU A 276 16.46 -8.95 -24.14
N PRO A 277 16.74 -9.20 -22.84
CA PRO A 277 15.97 -8.63 -21.76
C PRO A 277 15.91 -7.10 -21.89
N LYS A 278 14.70 -6.54 -21.85
CA LYS A 278 14.42 -5.08 -21.86
C LYS A 278 13.47 -4.67 -20.73
N GLY A 279 13.00 -5.65 -19.95
CA GLY A 279 12.14 -5.41 -18.81
C GLY A 279 12.89 -4.75 -17.65
N ASP A 280 12.22 -3.81 -17.00
CA ASP A 280 12.74 -3.12 -15.82
C ASP A 280 12.42 -3.90 -14.54
N ARG A 281 12.90 -3.38 -13.39
CA ARG A 281 12.64 -3.97 -12.07
C ARG A 281 11.15 -4.17 -11.78
N LYS A 282 10.30 -3.23 -12.23
CA LYS A 282 8.86 -3.31 -12.05
C LYS A 282 8.24 -4.43 -12.88
N SER A 283 8.69 -4.61 -14.12
CA SER A 283 8.26 -5.71 -15.01
C SER A 283 8.60 -7.06 -14.37
N LEU A 284 9.83 -7.19 -13.86
CA LEU A 284 10.29 -8.39 -13.17
C LEU A 284 9.45 -8.69 -11.93
N GLY A 285 9.22 -7.69 -11.07
CA GLY A 285 8.39 -7.86 -9.88
C GLY A 285 6.99 -8.37 -10.22
N LEU A 286 6.35 -7.78 -11.24
CA LEU A 286 5.02 -8.20 -11.71
C LEU A 286 5.02 -9.65 -12.23
N PHE A 287 6.02 -10.06 -13.00
CA PHE A 287 6.09 -11.43 -13.51
C PHE A 287 6.44 -12.46 -12.44
N LEU A 288 7.35 -12.14 -11.51
CA LEU A 288 7.70 -13.00 -10.39
C LEU A 288 6.49 -13.26 -9.50
N GLU A 289 5.75 -12.22 -9.11
CA GLU A 289 4.50 -12.36 -8.36
C GLU A 289 3.46 -13.18 -9.12
N TYR A 290 3.30 -12.91 -10.43
CA TYR A 290 2.35 -13.62 -11.26
C TYR A 290 2.68 -15.12 -11.34
N PHE A 291 3.91 -15.49 -11.73
CA PHE A 291 4.28 -16.89 -11.89
C PHE A 291 4.32 -17.65 -10.57
N ALA A 292 4.69 -17.01 -9.46
CA ALA A 292 4.53 -17.58 -8.12
C ALA A 292 3.05 -17.87 -7.81
N SER A 293 2.16 -16.91 -8.04
CA SER A 293 0.71 -17.09 -7.79
C SER A 293 0.09 -18.19 -8.66
N GLN A 294 0.59 -18.38 -9.88
CA GLN A 294 0.15 -19.40 -10.82
C GLN A 294 0.89 -20.75 -10.63
N LYS A 295 1.79 -20.85 -9.65
CA LYS A 295 2.64 -22.01 -9.40
C LYS A 295 3.42 -22.50 -10.64
N LYS A 296 3.93 -21.57 -11.45
CA LYS A 296 4.79 -21.86 -12.62
C LYS A 296 6.27 -21.77 -12.26
N GLU A 297 6.78 -22.81 -11.61
CA GLU A 297 8.14 -22.86 -11.04
C GLU A 297 9.24 -22.61 -12.08
N GLU A 298 9.22 -23.29 -13.23
CA GLU A 298 10.25 -23.13 -14.28
C GLU A 298 10.39 -21.68 -14.78
N ARG A 299 9.25 -21.00 -15.00
CA ARG A 299 9.23 -19.60 -15.45
C ARG A 299 9.71 -18.65 -14.35
N PHE A 300 9.38 -18.97 -13.10
CA PHE A 300 9.84 -18.22 -11.93
C PHE A 300 11.36 -18.33 -11.75
N ILE A 301 11.93 -19.53 -11.85
CA ILE A 301 13.38 -19.77 -11.77
C ILE A 301 14.12 -19.03 -12.89
N LYS A 302 13.64 -19.13 -14.13
CA LYS A 302 14.24 -18.41 -15.27
C LYS A 302 14.29 -16.89 -15.05
N LEU A 303 13.28 -16.31 -14.40
CA LEU A 303 13.29 -14.88 -14.05
C LEU A 303 14.31 -14.55 -12.97
N ILE A 304 14.52 -15.43 -11.99
CA ILE A 304 15.57 -15.24 -10.97
C ILE A 304 16.96 -15.24 -11.63
N GLU A 305 17.20 -16.12 -12.60
CA GLU A 305 18.46 -16.14 -13.37
C GLU A 305 18.67 -14.81 -14.13
N ILE A 306 17.61 -14.28 -14.75
CA ILE A 306 17.64 -12.96 -15.40
C ILE A 306 17.92 -11.85 -14.37
N CYS A 307 17.33 -11.92 -13.17
CA CYS A 307 17.64 -10.97 -12.09
C CYS A 307 19.11 -11.03 -11.65
N SER A 308 19.75 -12.20 -11.68
CA SER A 308 21.15 -12.33 -11.27
C SER A 308 22.14 -11.71 -12.27
N THR A 309 21.72 -11.50 -13.52
CA THR A 309 22.59 -11.11 -14.63
C THR A 309 22.27 -9.73 -15.22
N TYR A 310 20.98 -9.36 -15.28
CA TYR A 310 20.51 -8.22 -16.06
C TYR A 310 19.99 -7.05 -15.22
N VAL A 311 19.16 -7.31 -14.19
CA VAL A 311 18.60 -6.24 -13.32
C VAL A 311 19.18 -6.31 -11.93
N LYS A 312 19.71 -5.18 -11.45
CA LYS A 312 20.21 -5.10 -10.07
C LYS A 312 19.08 -5.30 -9.05
N LEU A 313 19.26 -6.35 -8.24
CA LEU A 313 18.37 -6.74 -7.16
C LEU A 313 18.31 -5.64 -6.08
N ASP A 314 17.11 -5.43 -5.57
CA ASP A 314 16.83 -4.58 -4.41
C ASP A 314 16.07 -5.39 -3.34
N SER A 315 15.82 -4.78 -2.18
CA SER A 315 15.14 -5.48 -1.07
C SER A 315 13.70 -5.88 -1.43
N GLN A 316 12.98 -5.08 -2.22
CA GLN A 316 11.60 -5.38 -2.60
C GLN A 316 11.51 -6.58 -3.58
N THR A 317 12.43 -6.66 -4.53
CA THR A 317 12.52 -7.77 -5.49
C THR A 317 12.90 -9.06 -4.75
N LEU A 318 13.83 -8.99 -3.80
CA LEU A 318 14.17 -10.13 -2.95
C LEU A 318 12.98 -10.59 -2.10
N ASP A 319 12.19 -9.67 -1.54
CA ASP A 319 10.97 -10.02 -0.80
C ASP A 319 9.96 -10.80 -1.67
N ILE A 320 9.85 -10.43 -2.96
CA ILE A 320 9.03 -11.15 -3.94
C ILE A 320 9.61 -12.55 -4.22
N VAL A 321 10.92 -12.66 -4.41
CA VAL A 321 11.59 -13.94 -4.64
C VAL A 321 11.39 -14.88 -3.44
N ILE A 322 11.62 -14.39 -2.21
CA ILE A 322 11.40 -15.13 -0.97
C ILE A 322 9.94 -15.60 -0.87
N ALA A 323 8.99 -14.70 -1.13
CA ALA A 323 7.56 -15.05 -1.11
C ALA A 323 7.22 -16.13 -2.15
N GLY A 324 7.83 -16.07 -3.34
CA GLY A 324 7.67 -17.08 -4.38
C GLY A 324 8.22 -18.44 -3.97
N LEU A 325 9.45 -18.50 -3.47
CA LEU A 325 10.06 -19.74 -2.97
C LEU A 325 9.22 -20.41 -1.87
N LEU A 326 8.70 -19.62 -0.92
CA LEU A 326 7.78 -20.12 0.10
C LEU A 326 6.46 -20.64 -0.49
N THR A 327 5.99 -20.07 -1.61
CA THR A 327 4.79 -20.54 -2.33
C THR A 327 5.04 -21.89 -3.02
N PHE A 328 6.27 -22.14 -3.47
CA PHE A 328 6.73 -23.42 -4.02
C PHE A 328 7.12 -24.44 -2.93
N ASN A 329 7.04 -24.08 -1.65
CA ASN A 329 7.42 -24.91 -0.50
C ASN A 329 8.95 -25.14 -0.37
N ASP A 330 9.78 -24.32 -1.03
CA ASP A 330 11.24 -24.35 -0.96
C ASP A 330 11.78 -23.49 0.19
N VAL A 331 11.39 -23.86 1.42
CA VAL A 331 11.71 -23.09 2.62
C VAL A 331 13.21 -23.00 2.87
N GLU A 332 13.94 -24.11 2.66
CA GLU A 332 15.39 -24.17 2.91
C GLU A 332 16.16 -23.20 2.01
N LEU A 333 15.76 -23.10 0.74
CA LEU A 333 16.36 -22.16 -0.20
C LEU A 333 16.04 -20.70 0.19
N ALA A 334 14.80 -20.44 0.61
CA ALA A 334 14.40 -19.12 1.09
C ALA A 334 15.18 -18.70 2.35
N GLU A 335 15.33 -19.61 3.33
CA GLU A 335 16.13 -19.37 4.55
C GLU A 335 17.61 -19.17 4.21
N SER A 336 18.16 -19.98 3.30
CA SER A 336 19.55 -19.84 2.84
C SER A 336 19.79 -18.51 2.13
N LEU A 337 18.82 -18.01 1.35
CA LEU A 337 18.91 -16.71 0.67
C LEU A 337 18.92 -15.55 1.67
N VAL A 338 18.05 -15.59 2.69
CA VAL A 338 18.05 -14.58 3.75
C VAL A 338 19.38 -14.59 4.50
N LYS A 339 19.91 -15.78 4.79
CA LYS A 339 21.16 -15.92 5.52
C LYS A 339 22.35 -15.36 4.73
N SER A 340 22.48 -15.73 3.46
CA SER A 340 23.61 -15.29 2.63
C SER A 340 23.56 -13.78 2.34
N VAL A 341 22.38 -13.22 2.09
CA VAL A 341 22.24 -11.80 1.71
C VAL A 341 22.29 -10.88 2.94
N TYR A 342 21.63 -11.25 4.04
CA TYR A 342 21.43 -10.33 5.16
C TYR A 342 22.22 -10.68 6.42
N LEU A 343 22.47 -11.95 6.70
CA LEU A 343 23.13 -12.38 7.95
C LEU A 343 24.65 -12.51 7.80
N GLU A 344 25.13 -13.09 6.71
CA GLU A 344 26.57 -13.31 6.47
C GLU A 344 27.28 -12.04 6.00
N CYS A 345 26.56 -11.11 5.39
CA CYS A 345 27.07 -9.78 4.98
C CYS A 345 26.71 -8.66 5.98
N TYR A 346 26.26 -9.02 7.19
CA TYR A 346 25.88 -8.02 8.20
C TYR A 346 27.13 -7.39 8.82
N ASP A 347 27.27 -6.09 8.64
CA ASP A 347 28.31 -5.29 9.30
C ASP A 347 27.66 -4.46 10.40
N GLU A 348 27.96 -4.81 11.67
CA GLU A 348 27.42 -4.16 12.87
C GLU A 348 27.72 -2.65 12.92
N SER A 349 28.79 -2.20 12.25
CA SER A 349 29.19 -0.78 12.17
C SER A 349 28.17 0.11 11.46
N CYS A 350 27.25 -0.47 10.68
CA CYS A 350 26.25 0.29 9.93
C CYS A 350 25.05 0.75 10.77
N SER A 351 24.83 0.17 11.96
CA SER A 351 23.61 0.31 12.78
C SER A 351 23.27 1.73 13.26
N ALA A 352 24.17 2.70 13.10
CA ALA A 352 24.04 4.06 13.65
C ALA A 352 23.56 5.15 12.67
N SER A 353 23.35 4.86 11.37
CA SER A 353 23.00 5.91 10.39
C SER A 353 21.48 6.08 10.17
N GLN A 354 21.00 7.34 10.14
CA GLN A 354 19.59 7.67 9.83
C GLN A 354 19.16 7.18 8.43
N ASN A 355 20.11 7.06 7.49
CA ASN A 355 19.86 6.54 6.14
C ASN A 355 19.39 5.08 6.16
N LEU A 356 19.76 4.27 7.17
CA LEU A 356 19.27 2.90 7.33
C LEU A 356 17.75 2.81 7.49
N VAL A 357 17.12 3.78 8.14
CA VAL A 357 15.68 3.74 8.39
C VAL A 357 14.91 3.77 7.07
N VAL A 358 15.39 4.55 6.09
CA VAL A 358 14.79 4.62 4.75
C VAL A 358 14.90 3.27 4.03
N TYR A 359 16.02 2.54 4.19
CA TYR A 359 16.19 1.21 3.60
C TYR A 359 15.30 0.14 4.23
N LYS A 360 14.79 0.36 5.44
CA LYS A 360 13.86 -0.55 6.13
C LYS A 360 12.40 -0.38 5.68
N ILE A 361 12.08 0.72 4.99
CA ILE A 361 10.77 1.00 4.38
C ILE A 361 9.62 0.86 5.41
N LEU A 362 9.71 1.59 6.53
CA LEU A 362 8.75 1.48 7.63
C LEU A 362 7.51 2.37 7.45
N SER A 363 7.62 3.43 6.65
CA SER A 363 6.54 4.38 6.36
C SER A 363 6.29 4.55 4.86
N VAL A 364 5.14 5.16 4.52
CA VAL A 364 4.81 5.50 3.12
C VAL A 364 5.79 6.54 2.58
N GLU A 365 6.23 7.46 3.44
CA GLU A 365 7.25 8.44 3.12
C GLU A 365 8.59 7.76 2.80
N ASP A 366 8.99 6.75 3.57
CA ASP A 366 10.20 5.95 3.29
C ASP A 366 10.06 5.21 1.95
N GLU A 367 8.88 4.65 1.63
CA GLU A 367 8.62 3.99 0.34
C GLU A 367 8.78 4.97 -0.84
N LEU A 368 8.29 6.21 -0.69
CA LEU A 368 8.45 7.25 -1.71
C LEU A 368 9.91 7.65 -1.90
N ILE A 369 10.65 7.85 -0.80
CA ILE A 369 12.08 8.20 -0.84
C ILE A 369 12.88 7.04 -1.44
N TYR A 370 12.61 5.80 -1.03
CA TYR A 370 13.26 4.61 -1.53
C TYR A 370 13.05 4.45 -3.04
N ARG A 371 11.81 4.64 -3.53
CA ARG A 371 11.49 4.58 -4.96
C ARG A 371 12.22 5.67 -5.76
N ASP A 372 12.29 6.88 -5.22
CA ASP A 372 13.03 7.99 -5.85
C ASP A 372 14.53 7.69 -5.90
N MET A 373 15.11 7.15 -4.82
CA MET A 373 16.52 6.71 -4.81
C MET A 373 16.81 5.62 -5.84
N LEU A 374 15.94 4.61 -5.96
CA LEU A 374 16.09 3.55 -6.96
C LEU A 374 15.98 4.09 -8.39
N TYR A 375 15.00 4.96 -8.66
CA TYR A 375 14.87 5.60 -9.97
C TYR A 375 16.14 6.37 -10.34
N LYS A 376 16.65 7.17 -9.40
CA LYS A 376 17.91 7.90 -9.57
C LYS A 376 19.09 6.97 -9.81
N TYR A 377 19.15 5.87 -9.07
CA TYR A 377 20.19 4.86 -9.24
C TYR A 377 20.16 4.22 -10.61
N ASP A 378 18.98 3.81 -11.09
CA ASP A 378 18.83 3.16 -12.38
C ASP A 378 19.27 4.11 -13.50
N LYS A 379 18.90 5.41 -13.42
CA LYS A 379 19.36 6.44 -14.36
C LYS A 379 20.87 6.66 -14.34
N VAL A 380 21.48 6.71 -13.15
CA VAL A 380 22.94 6.81 -13.02
C VAL A 380 23.62 5.54 -13.56
N SER A 381 23.03 4.37 -13.32
CA SER A 381 23.52 3.08 -13.81
C SER A 381 23.51 3.01 -15.34
N GLU A 382 22.46 3.53 -15.99
CA GLU A 382 22.37 3.66 -17.45
C GLU A 382 23.50 4.57 -17.99
N LEU A 383 23.69 5.76 -17.37
CA LEU A 383 24.69 6.74 -17.81
C LEU A 383 26.13 6.25 -17.63
N LEU A 384 26.41 5.45 -16.60
CA LEU A 384 27.76 4.99 -16.27
C LEU A 384 28.20 3.73 -17.04
N SER A 385 27.30 3.10 -17.82
CA SER A 385 27.59 2.06 -18.82
C SER A 385 28.80 1.15 -18.48
N GLY A 386 28.75 0.46 -17.34
CA GLY A 386 29.77 -0.53 -16.93
C GLY A 386 30.92 -0.04 -16.04
N SER A 387 30.98 1.23 -15.66
CA SER A 387 32.04 1.76 -14.78
C SER A 387 31.61 1.75 -13.31
N ASN A 388 32.26 0.95 -12.44
CA ASN A 388 32.19 0.94 -10.97
C ASN A 388 30.93 1.59 -10.36
N ILE A 389 29.75 1.11 -10.73
CA ILE A 389 28.51 1.64 -10.20
C ILE A 389 28.41 1.13 -8.75
N PRO A 390 28.37 2.01 -7.74
CA PRO A 390 28.29 1.57 -6.35
C PRO A 390 27.07 0.65 -6.17
N GLN A 391 27.30 -0.51 -5.57
CA GLN A 391 26.20 -1.43 -5.24
C GLN A 391 25.41 -0.89 -4.06
N PHE A 392 24.09 -0.96 -4.14
CA PHE A 392 23.21 -0.64 -3.02
C PHE A 392 23.38 -1.72 -1.95
N LYS A 393 23.61 -1.29 -0.70
CA LYS A 393 23.57 -2.22 0.44
C LYS A 393 22.11 -2.63 0.67
N LEU A 394 21.88 -3.93 0.67
CA LEU A 394 20.55 -4.51 0.87
C LEU A 394 20.26 -4.65 2.36
N PHE A 395 19.07 -4.26 2.78
CA PHE A 395 18.57 -4.43 4.14
C PHE A 395 17.26 -5.19 4.11
N PRO A 396 17.02 -6.11 5.06
CA PRO A 396 15.73 -6.78 5.12
C PRO A 396 14.66 -5.79 5.57
N THR A 397 13.44 -5.97 5.07
CA THR A 397 12.27 -5.16 5.40
C THR A 397 11.32 -5.95 6.31
N GLU A 398 10.27 -5.29 6.83
CA GLU A 398 9.17 -6.01 7.48
C GLU A 398 8.60 -7.12 6.58
N ASN A 399 8.50 -6.88 5.27
CA ASN A 399 7.95 -7.86 4.33
C ASN A 399 8.83 -9.11 4.22
N THR A 400 10.16 -8.98 4.32
CA THR A 400 11.08 -10.13 4.34
C THR A 400 10.66 -11.13 5.42
N PHE A 401 10.52 -10.67 6.66
CA PHE A 401 10.15 -11.50 7.81
C PHE A 401 8.67 -11.90 7.78
N PHE A 402 7.78 -10.97 7.39
CA PHE A 402 6.34 -11.23 7.38
C PHE A 402 5.98 -12.44 6.51
N LYS A 403 6.66 -12.65 5.38
CA LYS A 403 6.40 -13.82 4.52
C LYS A 403 6.72 -15.16 5.20
N PHE A 404 7.82 -15.24 5.93
CA PHE A 404 8.12 -16.41 6.76
C PHE A 404 7.11 -16.58 7.89
N ILE A 405 6.70 -15.50 8.55
CA ILE A 405 5.67 -15.56 9.60
C ILE A 405 4.36 -16.11 9.03
N GLN A 406 3.92 -15.63 7.86
CA GLN A 406 2.72 -16.17 7.19
C GLN A 406 2.86 -17.66 6.88
N TYR A 407 4.00 -18.07 6.34
CA TYR A 407 4.25 -19.47 6.02
C TYR A 407 4.29 -20.36 7.28
N TYR A 408 5.01 -19.98 8.33
CA TYR A 408 5.13 -20.76 9.57
C TYR A 408 3.86 -20.77 10.41
N THR A 409 3.05 -19.71 10.38
CA THR A 409 1.74 -19.71 11.04
C THR A 409 0.70 -20.56 10.31
N SER A 410 0.79 -20.64 8.98
CA SER A 410 -0.10 -21.48 8.16
C SER A 410 0.25 -22.97 8.23
N ASN A 411 1.48 -23.32 8.61
CA ASN A 411 1.97 -24.69 8.70
C ASN A 411 2.30 -25.07 10.15
N PRO A 412 1.42 -25.82 10.86
CA PRO A 412 1.56 -26.08 12.29
C PRO A 412 2.90 -26.69 12.72
N GLY A 413 3.54 -27.48 11.84
CA GLY A 413 4.85 -28.09 12.10
C GLY A 413 6.01 -27.10 12.27
N HIS A 414 5.84 -25.84 11.89
CA HIS A 414 6.90 -24.83 11.91
C HIS A 414 6.66 -23.66 12.87
N ILE A 415 5.61 -23.70 13.69
CA ILE A 415 5.27 -22.61 14.63
C ILE A 415 6.45 -22.25 15.55
N HIS A 416 7.25 -23.24 15.96
CA HIS A 416 8.43 -23.04 16.80
C HIS A 416 9.48 -22.09 16.19
N LYS A 417 9.51 -21.92 14.85
CA LYS A 417 10.43 -21.01 14.16
C LYS A 417 10.05 -19.53 14.29
N ILE A 418 8.83 -19.21 14.72
CA ILE A 418 8.33 -17.84 14.82
C ILE A 418 9.09 -17.03 15.88
N GLY A 419 9.30 -17.62 17.08
CA GLY A 419 9.98 -16.93 18.18
C GLY A 419 11.40 -16.46 17.82
N PRO A 420 12.28 -17.35 17.31
CA PRO A 420 13.60 -16.97 16.81
C PRO A 420 13.54 -15.90 15.71
N LEU A 421 12.57 -16.00 14.79
CA LEU A 421 12.41 -15.05 13.70
C LEU A 421 12.06 -13.64 14.20
N LEU A 422 11.13 -13.53 15.16
CA LEU A 422 10.79 -12.24 15.80
C LEU A 422 12.00 -11.67 16.55
N SER A 423 12.73 -12.52 17.28
CA SER A 423 13.96 -12.11 17.98
C SER A 423 15.02 -11.56 17.02
N THR A 424 15.24 -12.20 15.86
CA THR A 424 16.15 -11.71 14.82
C THR A 424 15.67 -10.37 14.26
N MET A 425 14.38 -10.25 13.96
CA MET A 425 13.79 -9.02 13.43
C MET A 425 14.00 -7.83 14.38
N GLU A 426 13.70 -7.99 15.67
CA GLU A 426 13.81 -6.92 16.67
C GLU A 426 15.24 -6.68 17.15
N SER A 427 15.97 -7.74 17.51
CA SER A 427 17.26 -7.61 18.18
C SER A 427 18.39 -7.33 17.21
N GLN A 428 18.41 -8.00 16.05
CA GLN A 428 19.51 -7.89 15.08
C GLN A 428 19.24 -6.76 14.08
N PHE A 429 18.07 -6.74 13.45
CA PHE A 429 17.78 -5.76 12.39
C PHE A 429 17.07 -4.51 12.90
N LYS A 430 16.65 -4.46 14.17
CA LYS A 430 15.96 -3.31 14.77
C LYS A 430 14.73 -2.93 13.95
N LEU A 431 13.92 -3.93 13.59
CA LEU A 431 12.62 -3.77 12.92
C LEU A 431 11.50 -3.98 13.95
N PRO A 432 10.53 -3.06 14.05
CA PRO A 432 9.45 -3.15 15.04
C PRO A 432 8.38 -4.16 14.62
N ILE A 433 7.79 -4.87 15.59
CA ILE A 433 6.64 -5.74 15.34
C ILE A 433 5.39 -4.86 15.09
N THR A 434 4.83 -4.95 13.88
CA THR A 434 3.69 -4.11 13.48
C THR A 434 2.35 -4.75 13.79
N SER A 435 1.27 -3.97 13.73
CA SER A 435 -0.10 -4.51 13.82
C SER A 435 -0.42 -5.58 12.78
N ARG A 436 0.26 -5.57 11.63
CA ARG A 436 0.07 -6.57 10.58
C ARG A 436 0.64 -7.92 11.02
N ILE A 437 1.83 -7.93 11.62
CA ILE A 437 2.44 -9.13 12.19
C ILE A 437 1.58 -9.67 13.33
N TYR A 438 1.21 -8.82 14.30
CA TYR A 438 0.34 -9.22 15.40
C TYR A 438 -0.96 -9.86 14.91
N LYS A 439 -1.62 -9.26 13.91
CA LYS A 439 -2.84 -9.84 13.32
C LYS A 439 -2.60 -11.25 12.80
N GLN A 440 -1.51 -11.48 12.08
CA GLN A 440 -1.16 -12.80 11.56
C GLN A 440 -0.92 -13.82 12.69
N LEU A 441 -0.23 -13.41 13.76
CA LEU A 441 0.01 -14.28 14.92
C LEU A 441 -1.31 -14.67 15.59
N PHE A 442 -2.16 -13.69 15.96
CA PHE A 442 -3.46 -13.95 16.59
C PHE A 442 -4.40 -14.82 15.74
N GLN A 443 -4.33 -14.73 14.41
CA GLN A 443 -5.13 -15.59 13.52
C GLN A 443 -4.81 -17.07 13.68
N HIS A 444 -3.58 -17.43 14.06
CA HIS A 444 -3.11 -18.82 14.11
C HIS A 444 -2.76 -19.31 15.51
N THR A 445 -2.78 -18.44 16.52
CA THR A 445 -2.64 -18.83 17.92
C THR A 445 -3.97 -19.35 18.47
N SER A 446 -3.92 -20.53 19.11
CA SER A 446 -5.10 -21.21 19.68
C SER A 446 -4.95 -21.57 21.16
N THR A 447 -3.76 -21.48 21.75
CA THR A 447 -3.58 -21.73 23.19
C THR A 447 -3.76 -20.44 23.97
N PHE A 448 -4.45 -20.56 25.10
CA PHE A 448 -4.84 -19.42 25.92
C PHE A 448 -3.61 -18.64 26.45
N GLU A 449 -2.61 -19.34 27.00
CA GLU A 449 -1.35 -18.76 27.45
C GLU A 449 -0.63 -17.95 26.35
N ASN A 450 -0.58 -18.47 25.12
CA ASN A 450 0.05 -17.76 24.01
C ASN A 450 -0.76 -16.53 23.57
N VAL A 451 -2.10 -16.60 23.61
CA VAL A 451 -2.96 -15.44 23.31
C VAL A 451 -2.76 -14.35 24.36
N GLN A 452 -2.67 -14.70 25.65
CA GLN A 452 -2.37 -13.73 26.71
C GLN A 452 -0.99 -13.11 26.52
N ARG A 453 0.04 -13.93 26.33
CA ARG A 453 1.42 -13.44 26.10
C ARG A 453 1.49 -12.49 24.91
N LEU A 454 0.92 -12.85 23.77
CA LEU A 454 0.87 -11.98 22.58
C LEU A 454 0.09 -10.68 22.84
N THR A 455 -0.95 -10.72 23.67
CA THR A 455 -1.72 -9.52 24.04
C THR A 455 -0.89 -8.60 24.94
N MET A 456 -0.09 -9.17 25.85
CA MET A 456 0.85 -8.41 26.68
C MET A 456 1.95 -7.76 25.83
N ASP A 457 2.57 -8.51 24.92
CA ASP A 457 3.58 -8.00 24.00
C ASP A 457 3.01 -6.87 23.12
N LEU A 458 1.80 -7.06 22.58
CA LEU A 458 1.09 -6.02 21.82
C LEU A 458 0.86 -4.75 22.64
N LEU A 459 0.44 -4.86 23.90
CA LEU A 459 0.20 -3.69 24.76
C LEU A 459 1.50 -2.95 25.06
N LYS A 460 2.59 -3.68 25.34
CA LYS A 460 3.91 -3.10 25.54
C LYS A 460 4.38 -2.31 24.32
N ASP A 461 4.29 -2.91 23.13
CA ASP A 461 4.69 -2.24 21.89
C ASP A 461 3.78 -1.07 21.53
N TYR A 462 2.48 -1.21 21.81
CA TYR A 462 1.52 -0.13 21.62
C TYR A 462 1.88 1.07 22.50
N GLU A 463 2.18 0.84 23.79
CA GLU A 463 2.60 1.89 24.73
C GLU A 463 3.90 2.56 24.32
N LEU A 464 4.90 1.79 23.87
CA LEU A 464 6.16 2.31 23.32
C LEU A 464 5.93 3.20 22.10
N SER A 465 4.95 2.86 21.25
CA SER A 465 4.65 3.59 20.01
C SER A 465 3.73 4.81 20.21
N SER A 466 3.00 4.90 21.33
CA SER A 466 2.04 5.96 21.60
C SER A 466 2.62 6.97 22.60
N HIS A 467 3.31 8.01 22.12
CA HIS A 467 3.87 9.10 22.93
C HIS A 467 2.81 10.01 23.62
N SER A 468 1.58 9.55 23.84
CA SER A 468 0.62 10.29 24.66
C SER A 468 0.96 10.09 26.13
N SER A 469 1.34 11.17 26.83
CA SER A 469 1.46 11.21 28.29
C SER A 469 0.23 10.55 28.92
N ASN A 470 0.45 9.39 29.56
CA ASN A 470 -0.59 8.46 30.01
C ASN A 470 -1.21 8.85 31.36
N GLU A 471 -1.18 10.11 31.80
CA GLU A 471 -1.73 10.50 33.11
C GLU A 471 -3.25 10.21 33.19
N ALA A 472 -4.02 10.55 32.15
CA ALA A 472 -5.45 10.27 32.10
C ALA A 472 -5.81 8.78 31.92
N VAL A 473 -4.87 7.96 31.44
CA VAL A 473 -5.04 6.51 31.26
C VAL A 473 -4.78 5.79 32.58
N VAL A 474 -3.78 6.22 33.35
CA VAL A 474 -3.51 5.70 34.70
C VAL A 474 -4.69 5.99 35.63
N GLU A 475 -5.26 7.19 35.55
CA GLU A 475 -6.41 7.59 36.37
C GLU A 475 -7.68 6.77 36.03
N LYS A 476 -7.94 6.50 34.74
CA LYS A 476 -9.07 5.64 34.32
C LYS A 476 -8.82 4.15 34.55
N LEU A 477 -7.58 3.65 34.39
CA LEU A 477 -7.22 2.26 34.70
C LEU A 477 -7.28 1.97 36.21
N GLY A 478 -6.95 2.97 37.05
CA GLY A 478 -7.08 2.86 38.50
C GLY A 478 -8.53 2.70 38.98
N SER A 479 -9.51 3.07 38.16
CA SER A 479 -10.94 2.90 38.45
C SER A 479 -11.52 1.54 38.06
N LEU A 480 -10.79 0.71 37.29
CA LEU A 480 -11.25 -0.63 36.92
C LEU A 480 -10.92 -1.63 38.04
N PRO A 481 -11.84 -2.56 38.37
CA PRO A 481 -11.57 -3.64 39.31
C PRO A 481 -10.67 -4.70 38.66
N LEU A 482 -9.38 -4.39 38.53
CA LEU A 482 -8.36 -5.27 37.93
C LEU A 482 -7.81 -6.27 38.96
N THR A 483 -7.50 -7.49 38.51
CA THR A 483 -6.79 -8.49 39.32
C THR A 483 -5.43 -8.00 39.83
N PRO A 484 -4.96 -8.43 41.01
CA PRO A 484 -3.68 -7.99 41.60
C PRO A 484 -2.45 -8.24 40.70
N LYS A 485 -2.40 -9.39 40.01
CA LYS A 485 -1.35 -9.74 39.04
C LYS A 485 -1.26 -8.71 37.91
N LEU A 486 -2.42 -8.29 37.39
CA LEU A 486 -2.50 -7.32 36.30
C LEU A 486 -2.12 -5.90 36.74
N LYS A 487 -2.46 -5.52 37.98
CA LYS A 487 -2.02 -4.23 38.57
C LYS A 487 -0.50 -4.14 38.67
N VAL A 488 0.17 -5.20 39.12
CA VAL A 488 1.64 -5.25 39.22
C VAL A 488 2.29 -5.20 37.83
N LEU A 489 1.71 -5.91 36.84
CA LEU A 489 2.22 -5.89 35.47
C LEU A 489 2.09 -4.53 34.78
N LEU A 490 0.95 -3.85 34.96
CA LEU A 490 0.72 -2.50 34.43
C LEU A 490 1.61 -1.45 35.11
N GLN A 491 1.93 -1.61 36.40
CA GLN A 491 2.86 -0.74 37.11
C GLN A 491 4.30 -0.92 36.62
N ASN A 492 4.69 -2.14 36.24
CA ASN A 492 6.02 -2.42 35.69
C ASN A 492 6.20 -1.93 34.24
N SER A 493 5.13 -1.78 33.45
CA SER A 493 5.19 -1.21 32.10
C SER A 493 5.21 0.32 32.05
N GLN A 494 4.94 0.99 33.17
CA GLN A 494 4.81 2.46 33.27
C GLN A 494 6.15 3.24 33.21
N ASN A 495 7.30 2.57 33.11
CA ASN A 495 8.62 3.21 32.95
C ASN A 495 9.39 2.78 31.68
N PRO A 496 8.96 3.15 30.46
CA PRO A 496 9.75 2.89 29.25
C PRO A 496 10.64 4.07 28.81
N VAL A 497 10.39 5.28 29.31
CA VAL A 497 10.99 6.52 28.74
C VAL A 497 12.52 6.57 28.88
N ALA A 498 13.10 5.90 29.87
CA ALA A 498 14.54 5.91 30.10
C ALA A 498 15.35 5.01 29.13
N ASN A 499 14.70 4.08 28.42
CA ASN A 499 15.38 3.07 27.58
C ASN A 499 14.75 2.95 26.17
N LEU A 500 14.26 4.05 25.58
CA LEU A 500 13.87 4.00 24.17
C LEU A 500 15.13 3.81 23.31
N PRO A 501 15.16 2.81 22.41
CA PRO A 501 16.25 2.70 21.46
C PRO A 501 16.26 3.91 20.53
N SER A 502 17.39 4.62 20.48
CA SER A 502 17.59 5.87 19.72
C SER A 502 17.34 5.78 18.21
N TYR A 503 17.15 4.57 17.65
CA TYR A 503 16.85 4.34 16.24
C TYR A 503 15.36 4.47 15.87
N LEU A 504 14.45 4.41 16.86
CA LEU A 504 13.03 4.73 16.65
C LEU A 504 12.89 6.25 16.74
N ASN A 505 13.15 6.94 15.62
CA ASN A 505 12.99 8.39 15.56
C ASN A 505 11.53 8.75 15.91
N ASN A 506 11.35 9.46 17.03
CA ASN A 506 10.09 9.76 17.72
C ASN A 506 9.00 10.46 16.86
N ASP A 507 9.36 11.00 15.69
CA ASP A 507 8.44 11.73 14.81
C ASP A 507 7.85 10.90 13.65
N ARG A 508 8.32 9.66 13.43
CA ARG A 508 7.91 8.84 12.27
C ARG A 508 6.99 7.69 12.66
N MET A 509 5.73 8.04 12.95
CA MET A 509 4.54 7.17 13.10
C MET A 509 4.56 6.03 14.15
N SER A 510 3.42 5.87 14.82
CA SER A 510 3.10 4.66 15.61
C SER A 510 2.97 3.43 14.69
N THR A 511 3.86 2.45 14.89
CA THR A 511 3.96 1.17 14.16
C THR A 511 2.85 0.18 14.55
N VAL A 512 2.30 0.33 15.76
CA VAL A 512 1.21 -0.49 16.28
C VAL A 512 -0.07 0.35 16.39
N LYS A 513 -1.05 0.06 15.54
CA LYS A 513 -2.39 0.65 15.56
C LYS A 513 -3.43 -0.41 15.97
N LEU A 514 -4.13 -0.15 17.07
CA LEU A 514 -5.31 -0.92 17.48
C LEU A 514 -6.47 -0.64 16.53
N SER A 515 -6.46 -1.25 15.35
CA SER A 515 -7.55 -1.16 14.37
C SER A 515 -8.73 -2.06 14.76
N LYS A 516 -9.95 -1.74 14.30
CA LYS A 516 -11.13 -2.59 14.51
C LYS A 516 -10.91 -4.03 14.04
N ASP A 517 -10.21 -4.19 12.93
CA ASP A 517 -9.82 -5.48 12.36
C ASP A 517 -8.91 -6.28 13.30
N LEU A 518 -7.88 -5.64 13.86
CA LEU A 518 -6.97 -6.29 14.82
C LEU A 518 -7.71 -6.66 16.10
N MET A 519 -8.53 -5.74 16.65
CA MET A 519 -9.35 -6.01 17.83
C MET A 519 -10.24 -7.25 17.61
N ASN A 520 -11.00 -7.29 16.51
CA ASN A 520 -11.83 -8.45 16.18
C ASN A 520 -11.02 -9.76 16.12
N THR A 521 -9.83 -9.72 15.52
CA THR A 521 -8.94 -10.88 15.43
C THR A 521 -8.50 -11.36 16.82
N ILE A 522 -8.21 -10.43 17.75
CA ILE A 522 -7.85 -10.75 19.13
C ILE A 522 -9.03 -11.36 19.88
N PHE A 523 -10.23 -10.77 19.79
CA PHE A 523 -11.45 -11.33 20.38
C PHE A 523 -11.73 -12.75 19.87
N GLU A 524 -11.53 -12.99 18.56
CA GLU A 524 -11.67 -14.32 17.95
C GLU A 524 -10.57 -15.29 18.40
N ALA A 525 -9.35 -14.83 18.66
CA ALA A 525 -8.28 -15.65 19.22
C ALA A 525 -8.59 -16.10 20.66
N TYR A 526 -9.03 -15.17 21.52
CA TYR A 526 -9.50 -15.50 22.88
C TYR A 526 -10.69 -16.47 22.84
N SER A 527 -11.69 -16.20 22.00
CA SER A 527 -12.86 -17.08 21.89
C SER A 527 -12.50 -18.51 21.45
N ARG A 528 -11.47 -18.66 20.59
CA ARG A 528 -10.97 -19.97 20.15
C ARG A 528 -10.09 -20.67 21.19
N SER A 529 -9.41 -19.91 22.04
CA SER A 529 -8.49 -20.48 23.03
C SER A 529 -9.19 -21.09 24.23
N PHE A 530 -10.37 -20.57 24.58
CA PHE A 530 -11.30 -21.22 25.48
C PHE A 530 -11.99 -22.37 24.75
N ARG A 531 -11.55 -23.61 25.03
CA ARG A 531 -12.14 -24.84 24.48
C ARG A 531 -13.65 -24.88 24.76
N SER A 532 -14.39 -25.72 24.01
CA SER A 532 -15.86 -25.93 24.12
C SER A 532 -16.42 -26.26 25.52
N LYS A 533 -15.57 -26.36 26.55
CA LYS A 533 -15.94 -26.63 27.96
C LYS A 533 -16.12 -25.36 28.81
N GLN A 534 -15.72 -24.18 28.33
CA GLN A 534 -15.87 -22.91 29.07
C GLN A 534 -16.76 -21.92 28.29
N ILE A 535 -18.00 -22.34 28.04
CA ILE A 535 -18.99 -21.58 27.25
C ILE A 535 -19.26 -20.20 27.88
N ASP A 536 -19.36 -20.13 29.20
CA ASP A 536 -19.60 -18.88 29.95
C ASP A 536 -18.52 -17.81 29.68
N MET A 537 -17.27 -18.23 29.50
CA MET A 537 -16.16 -17.31 29.17
C MET A 537 -16.26 -16.81 27.73
N VAL A 538 -16.62 -17.69 26.79
CA VAL A 538 -16.87 -17.30 25.39
C VAL A 538 -18.01 -16.29 25.31
N GLU A 539 -19.11 -16.50 26.06
CA GLU A 539 -20.22 -15.55 26.14
C GLU A 539 -19.78 -14.20 26.72
N LYS A 540 -18.97 -14.20 27.79
CA LYS A 540 -18.42 -12.98 28.38
C LYS A 540 -17.55 -12.20 27.38
N ILE A 541 -16.73 -12.89 26.59
CA ILE A 541 -15.88 -12.30 25.53
C ILE A 541 -16.74 -11.72 24.41
N GLN A 542 -17.77 -12.43 23.97
CA GLN A 542 -18.71 -11.96 22.95
C GLN A 542 -19.49 -10.74 23.42
N LYS A 543 -19.92 -10.71 24.69
CA LYS A 543 -20.56 -9.56 25.31
C LYS A 543 -19.64 -8.33 25.29
N LEU A 544 -18.38 -8.47 25.72
CA LEU A 544 -17.39 -7.39 25.66
C LEU A 544 -17.18 -6.90 24.23
N ARG A 545 -17.09 -7.82 23.25
CA ARG A 545 -17.00 -7.47 21.83
C ARG A 545 -18.20 -6.62 21.38
N GLY A 546 -19.41 -7.03 21.75
CA GLY A 546 -20.65 -6.31 21.45
C GLY A 546 -20.66 -4.90 22.07
N GLU A 547 -20.29 -4.78 23.34
CA GLU A 547 -20.22 -3.49 24.04
C GLU A 547 -19.20 -2.53 23.40
N LEU A 548 -18.01 -3.01 23.04
CA LEU A 548 -17.02 -2.22 22.32
C LEU A 548 -17.59 -1.71 20.99
N GLN A 549 -18.23 -2.58 20.21
CA GLN A 549 -18.81 -2.21 18.91
C GLN A 549 -19.94 -1.19 19.05
N SER A 550 -20.80 -1.32 20.07
CA SER A 550 -21.86 -0.35 20.36
C SER A 550 -21.29 1.01 20.78
N LYS A 551 -20.29 1.03 21.68
CA LYS A 551 -19.63 2.28 22.11
C LYS A 551 -18.90 2.96 20.95
N GLU A 552 -18.22 2.20 20.09
CA GLU A 552 -17.63 2.73 18.86
C GLU A 552 -18.70 3.30 17.92
N ALA A 553 -19.82 2.62 17.72
CA ALA A 553 -20.90 3.10 16.85
C ALA A 553 -21.47 4.45 17.34
N VAL A 554 -21.57 4.66 18.66
CA VAL A 554 -21.97 5.96 19.24
C VAL A 554 -20.91 7.04 18.96
N LEU A 555 -19.63 6.73 19.16
CA LEU A 555 -18.52 7.67 18.87
C LEU A 555 -18.48 8.09 17.40
N TRP A 556 -18.81 7.17 16.49
CA TRP A 556 -18.85 7.42 15.05
C TRP A 556 -20.22 7.87 14.51
N GLY A 557 -21.27 7.86 15.32
CA GLY A 557 -22.60 8.35 14.95
C GLY A 557 -22.72 9.87 15.02
N ASN A 558 -21.95 10.51 15.90
CA ASN A 558 -21.97 11.95 16.17
C ASN A 558 -20.87 12.71 15.39
N VAL A 559 -20.82 12.56 14.07
CA VAL A 559 -19.78 13.20 13.22
C VAL A 559 -20.15 14.66 12.91
N SER A 560 -20.02 15.55 13.90
CA SER A 560 -19.84 16.99 13.67
C SER A 560 -18.48 17.40 14.25
N SER A 561 -17.57 17.89 13.41
CA SER A 561 -16.28 18.58 13.68
C SER A 561 -15.28 18.05 14.76
N LYS A 562 -15.64 17.09 15.62
CA LYS A 562 -14.81 16.51 16.71
C LYS A 562 -14.06 15.24 16.29
N SER A 563 -13.64 15.14 15.03
CA SER A 563 -13.08 13.88 14.49
C SER A 563 -11.76 13.44 15.14
N ILE A 564 -10.97 14.38 15.66
CA ILE A 564 -9.66 14.07 16.29
C ILE A 564 -9.84 13.56 17.71
N ASP A 565 -10.75 14.15 18.49
CA ASP A 565 -11.03 13.72 19.86
C ASP A 565 -11.70 12.34 19.88
N ASN A 566 -12.64 12.10 18.96
CA ASN A 566 -13.26 10.78 18.80
C ASN A 566 -12.25 9.70 18.38
N LEU A 567 -11.21 10.06 17.60
CA LEU A 567 -10.12 9.14 17.25
C LEU A 567 -9.24 8.81 18.45
N LYS A 568 -8.94 9.78 19.31
CA LYS A 568 -8.20 9.55 20.57
C LYS A 568 -9.03 8.70 21.53
N GLU A 569 -10.31 9.03 21.69
CA GLU A 569 -11.24 8.27 22.54
C GLU A 569 -11.42 6.83 22.07
N ALA A 570 -11.56 6.59 20.76
CA ALA A 570 -11.63 5.24 20.20
C ALA A 570 -10.35 4.43 20.48
N LYS A 571 -9.17 5.06 20.44
CA LYS A 571 -7.91 4.40 20.82
C LYS A 571 -7.88 4.02 22.30
N PHE A 572 -8.31 4.93 23.18
CA PHE A 572 -8.40 4.65 24.62
C PHE A 572 -9.39 3.53 24.92
N LEU A 573 -10.56 3.56 24.28
CA LEU A 573 -11.59 2.54 24.42
C LEU A 573 -11.05 1.16 24.03
N ARG A 574 -10.40 1.04 22.87
CA ARG A 574 -9.83 -0.25 22.42
C ARG A 574 -8.76 -0.79 23.38
N LYS A 575 -7.90 0.08 23.92
CA LYS A 575 -6.89 -0.31 24.93
C LYS A 575 -7.55 -0.85 26.20
N ALA A 576 -8.58 -0.18 26.72
CA ALA A 576 -9.31 -0.62 27.91
C ALA A 576 -9.91 -2.02 27.72
N TYR A 577 -10.55 -2.28 26.58
CA TYR A 577 -11.12 -3.60 26.28
C TYR A 577 -10.06 -4.70 26.06
N LEU A 578 -8.84 -4.39 25.60
CA LEU A 578 -7.75 -5.38 25.60
C LEU A 578 -7.30 -5.76 27.01
N ILE A 579 -7.28 -4.78 27.91
CA ILE A 579 -6.93 -4.97 29.31
C ILE A 579 -8.00 -5.81 30.03
N GLU A 580 -9.27 -5.54 29.77
CA GLU A 580 -10.38 -6.37 30.27
C GLU A 580 -10.34 -7.81 29.75
N LEU A 581 -9.94 -8.03 28.48
CA LEU A 581 -9.74 -9.39 27.95
C LEU A 581 -8.63 -10.15 28.67
N LEU A 582 -7.51 -9.48 28.97
CA LEU A 582 -6.43 -10.07 29.76
C LEU A 582 -6.90 -10.43 31.17
N ASP A 583 -7.70 -9.57 31.81
CA ASP A 583 -8.22 -9.78 33.16
C ASP A 583 -9.20 -10.95 33.25
N ILE A 584 -10.08 -11.13 32.25
CA ILE A 584 -10.87 -12.36 32.10
C ILE A 584 -9.94 -13.56 32.06
N GLY A 585 -8.84 -13.44 31.34
CA GLY A 585 -7.86 -14.48 31.23
C GLY A 585 -7.23 -14.88 32.57
N PHE A 586 -6.73 -13.91 33.35
CA PHE A 586 -6.10 -14.20 34.65
C PHE A 586 -7.10 -14.75 35.68
N SER A 587 -8.38 -14.40 35.57
CA SER A 587 -9.43 -14.93 36.44
C SER A 587 -9.68 -16.44 36.27
N VAL A 588 -9.29 -17.03 35.13
CA VAL A 588 -9.46 -18.46 34.84
C VAL A 588 -8.33 -19.29 35.47
N GLU A 589 -7.09 -18.80 35.43
CA GLU A 589 -5.93 -19.47 36.04
C GLU A 589 -6.03 -19.57 37.57
N ASP A 590 -6.77 -18.67 38.22
CA ASP A 590 -6.96 -18.71 39.68
C ASP A 590 -8.12 -19.65 40.11
N SER A 591 -8.84 -20.24 39.14
CA SER A 591 -9.99 -21.14 39.37
C SER A 591 -9.75 -22.62 39.02
N ASP A 592 -8.64 -22.92 38.34
CA ASP A 592 -8.06 -24.26 38.17
C ASP A 592 -6.97 -24.48 39.24
#